data_AF-A0A536Q2U4-F1
#
_entry.id   AF-A0A536Q2U4-F1
#
_cell.length_a   1.000
_cell.length_b   1.000
_cell.length_c   1.000
_cell.angle_alpha   90.00
_cell.angle_beta   90.00
_cell.angle_gamma   90.00
#
_symmetry.space_group_name_H-M   'P 1'
#
loop_
_entity.id
_entity.type
_entity.pdbx_description
1 polymer ?
#
loop_
_entity_poly.entity_id
_entity_poly.type
_entity_poly.pdbx_seq_one_letter_code
_entity_poly.pdbx_strand_id
1 'polypeptide(L)'
;MLRAAWRVLLLPEHHLDGHERRRVRGAPPRRREGRHRSRQRVRGAGTRARARLLCDQPREDRGGVRPDRTLRRTSVTQIRGASASRPRTPAPAPENPPPDEVWVERFERSLAVGDPLGASDALRKSGINGWVRKDNFDRAVEIIDRIGPAPIVRLNWAERLIAHPRRVDKELAALIAAPLIQGHSRDLMRMAYRLARDDDWGVRETAAALLGRLLVESWEDTLPLAREWVSGPDSRLRRAVVVAAKYAARTRRQEWAEPLLGLIEPALRDHEEYVRKNLGPFALGDQFVRSYPDATLARLRTWMKDEDENVRWNVAMTFSAASGARLALRAPDILEFLATDERPFVRGAVRAAQRRVRTLVA
;
A
#
# COMPACT_ATOMS: atom_id res chain seq x y z
N MET A 1 -21.27 -40.22 18.06
CA MET A 1 -20.21 -41.17 17.64
C MET A 1 -19.62 -40.66 16.33
N LEU A 2 -18.55 -39.85 16.42
CA LEU A 2 -17.17 -40.15 15.99
C LEU A 2 -16.98 -40.11 14.46
N ARG A 3 -16.46 -38.96 13.95
CA ARG A 3 -15.09 -38.75 13.41
C ARG A 3 -15.03 -38.99 11.89
N ALA A 4 -14.21 -38.35 11.07
CA ALA A 4 -13.34 -37.18 11.13
C ALA A 4 -12.70 -37.07 9.72
N ALA A 5 -12.46 -35.86 9.22
CA ALA A 5 -11.41 -35.61 8.22
C ALA A 5 -11.07 -34.12 8.19
N TRP A 6 -10.22 -33.71 9.14
CA TRP A 6 -9.52 -32.43 9.12
C TRP A 6 -8.28 -32.56 8.21
N ARG A 7 -8.14 -31.67 7.23
CA ARG A 7 -6.87 -31.47 6.50
C ARG A 7 -6.16 -30.25 7.05
N VAL A 8 -5.02 -30.52 7.66
CA VAL A 8 -3.98 -29.61 8.12
C VAL A 8 -3.22 -29.08 6.89
N LEU A 9 -3.07 -27.76 6.77
CA LEU A 9 -2.03 -27.15 5.93
C LEU A 9 -1.25 -26.17 6.80
N LEU A 10 0.03 -26.50 6.92
CA LEU A 10 1.04 -25.92 7.79
C LEU A 10 1.39 -24.49 7.34
N LEU A 11 1.38 -23.56 8.28
CA LEU A 11 2.20 -22.35 8.23
C LEU A 11 3.61 -22.75 8.70
N PRO A 12 4.70 -22.22 8.10
CA PRO A 12 6.05 -22.59 8.51
C PRO A 12 6.36 -22.04 9.91
N GLU A 13 6.82 -22.95 10.77
CA GLU A 13 7.23 -22.72 12.14
C GLU A 13 8.45 -21.81 12.27
N HIS A 14 8.52 -21.18 13.44
CA HIS A 14 9.60 -20.38 13.95
C HIS A 14 10.96 -21.11 13.90
N HIS A 15 11.97 -20.46 13.33
CA HIS A 15 13.38 -20.77 13.60
C HIS A 15 13.89 -19.81 14.67
N LEU A 16 14.12 -20.34 15.87
CA LEU A 16 14.99 -19.78 16.89
C LEU A 16 16.05 -20.82 17.26
N ASP A 17 17.18 -20.28 17.71
CA ASP A 17 18.40 -20.92 18.22
C ASP A 17 19.34 -21.52 17.17
N GLY A 18 20.65 -21.29 17.19
CA GLY A 18 21.52 -20.59 18.13
C GLY A 18 22.94 -21.02 17.76
N HIS A 19 23.94 -20.12 17.80
CA HIS A 19 25.33 -20.56 17.74
C HIS A 19 26.20 -19.82 18.75
N GLU A 20 26.45 -20.57 19.81
CA GLU A 20 27.51 -20.34 20.77
C GLU A 20 28.90 -20.40 20.13
N ARG A 21 29.74 -19.58 20.76
CA ARG A 21 31.18 -19.46 20.71
C ARG A 21 31.91 -20.82 20.66
N ARG A 22 32.85 -20.96 19.72
CA ARG A 22 34.08 -21.73 19.92
C ARG A 22 35.31 -20.88 19.65
N ARG A 23 36.12 -20.70 20.70
CA ARG A 23 37.49 -20.19 20.64
C ARG A 23 38.39 -21.30 20.08
N VAL A 24 39.25 -20.97 19.13
CA VAL A 24 40.48 -21.72 18.85
C VAL A 24 41.67 -20.77 18.98
N ARG A 25 42.62 -21.17 19.82
CA ARG A 25 43.91 -20.52 20.07
C ARG A 25 44.91 -20.86 18.95
N GLY A 26 45.76 -19.88 18.61
CA GLY A 26 47.19 -20.11 18.41
C GLY A 26 47.76 -19.99 16.99
N ALA A 27 48.37 -18.83 16.68
CA ALA A 27 49.80 -18.68 16.33
C ALA A 27 50.10 -17.27 15.75
N PRO A 28 51.10 -16.52 16.26
CA PRO A 28 51.65 -15.31 15.63
C PRO A 28 53.07 -15.58 15.05
N PRO A 29 53.84 -14.57 14.62
CA PRO A 29 53.66 -13.66 13.49
C PRO A 29 54.84 -13.76 12.47
N ARG A 30 54.77 -13.07 11.33
CA ARG A 30 56.00 -12.65 10.60
C ARG A 30 55.98 -11.16 10.29
N ARG A 31 56.81 -10.43 11.05
CA ARG A 31 57.40 -9.15 10.67
C ARG A 31 58.15 -9.29 9.34
N ARG A 32 57.99 -8.31 8.45
CA ARG A 32 59.10 -7.83 7.64
C ARG A 32 59.00 -6.31 7.49
N GLU A 33 60.06 -5.68 7.96
CA GLU A 33 60.36 -4.26 7.83
C GLU A 33 60.64 -3.88 6.37
N GLY A 34 60.28 -2.64 6.05
CA GLY A 34 61.16 -1.70 5.37
C GLY A 34 61.31 -1.86 3.85
N ARG A 35 60.87 -0.83 3.12
CA ARG A 35 61.80 0.10 2.45
C ARG A 35 61.06 1.27 1.79
N HIS A 36 61.45 2.47 2.21
CA HIS A 36 61.34 3.71 1.47
C HIS A 36 62.09 3.63 0.12
N ARG A 37 61.49 4.20 -0.94
CA ARG A 37 62.12 4.99 -2.03
C ARG A 37 61.01 5.42 -3.00
N SER A 38 60.62 6.70 -3.00
CA SER A 38 61.10 7.78 -3.87
C SER A 38 60.51 7.76 -5.30
N ARG A 39 59.64 8.75 -5.53
CA ARG A 39 59.28 9.47 -6.77
C ARG A 39 59.81 8.89 -8.10
N GLN A 40 58.91 8.61 -9.04
CA GLN A 40 59.02 9.14 -10.41
C GLN A 40 57.68 9.14 -11.12
N ARG A 41 57.28 10.32 -11.63
CA ARG A 41 56.19 10.50 -12.59
C ARG A 41 56.69 10.01 -13.95
N VAL A 42 55.93 9.11 -14.59
CA VAL A 42 55.99 8.92 -16.05
C VAL A 42 54.55 8.80 -16.55
N ARG A 43 54.20 9.72 -17.46
CA ARG A 43 52.97 9.69 -18.25
C ARG A 43 53.09 8.55 -19.26
N GLY A 44 52.12 7.64 -19.27
CA GLY A 44 51.99 6.60 -20.29
C GLY A 44 50.51 6.47 -20.67
N ALA A 45 50.18 6.90 -21.89
CA ALA A 45 48.89 6.68 -22.51
C ALA A 45 48.70 5.19 -22.75
N GLY A 46 47.60 4.64 -22.23
CA GLY A 46 47.22 3.24 -22.41
C GLY A 46 45.71 3.14 -22.58
N THR A 47 45.27 3.01 -23.82
CA THR A 47 43.93 2.60 -24.22
C THR A 47 43.65 1.20 -23.67
N ARG A 48 42.66 1.09 -22.77
CA ARG A 48 42.06 -0.20 -22.39
C ARG A 48 40.55 -0.15 -22.50
N ALA A 49 40.06 -1.12 -23.26
CA ALA A 49 38.67 -1.42 -23.48
C ALA A 49 38.04 -2.13 -22.27
N ARG A 50 36.74 -1.85 -22.10
CA ARG A 50 35.69 -2.65 -21.45
C ARG A 50 35.90 -3.11 -19.99
N ALA A 51 35.12 -2.46 -19.12
CA ALA A 51 34.22 -3.15 -18.19
C ALA A 51 32.99 -2.25 -17.97
N ARG A 52 31.86 -2.59 -18.61
CA ARG A 52 30.56 -2.00 -18.27
C ARG A 52 30.11 -2.64 -16.96
N LEU A 53 30.44 -2.00 -15.85
CA LEU A 53 29.71 -2.18 -14.59
C LEU A 53 28.34 -1.56 -14.80
N LEU A 54 27.30 -2.41 -14.89
CA LEU A 54 25.93 -2.00 -14.62
C LEU A 54 25.88 -1.58 -13.14
N CYS A 55 26.05 -0.29 -12.89
CA CYS A 55 25.56 0.31 -11.66
C CYS A 55 24.05 0.39 -11.80
N ASP A 56 23.34 -0.46 -11.06
CA ASP A 56 21.95 -0.24 -10.71
C ASP A 56 21.87 1.07 -9.92
N GLN A 57 21.58 2.17 -10.61
CA GLN A 57 21.18 3.39 -9.93
C GLN A 57 19.76 3.17 -9.38
N PRO A 58 19.52 3.42 -8.08
CA PRO A 58 18.16 3.50 -7.57
C PRO A 58 17.47 4.65 -8.29
N ARG A 59 16.52 4.30 -9.16
CA ARG A 59 15.66 5.27 -9.82
C ARG A 59 14.97 6.07 -8.72
N GLU A 60 15.21 7.37 -8.69
CA GLU A 60 14.51 8.30 -7.83
C GLU A 60 13.01 8.13 -8.03
N ASP A 61 12.38 7.59 -6.99
CA ASP A 61 10.95 7.43 -6.87
C ASP A 61 10.36 8.83 -6.81
N ARG A 62 9.97 9.36 -7.98
CA ARG A 62 9.16 10.58 -8.08
C ARG A 62 7.76 10.24 -7.62
N GLY A 63 7.63 10.00 -6.32
CA GLY A 63 6.39 9.93 -5.56
C GLY A 63 5.72 11.30 -5.55
N GLY A 64 5.20 11.70 -6.71
CA GLY A 64 4.17 12.72 -6.78
C GLY A 64 2.97 12.17 -6.02
N VAL A 65 2.72 12.73 -4.83
CA VAL A 65 1.51 12.50 -4.05
C VAL A 65 0.32 12.90 -4.92
N ARG A 66 -0.19 11.95 -5.71
CA ARG A 66 -1.46 12.09 -6.42
C ARG A 66 -2.59 11.90 -5.41
N PRO A 67 -3.71 12.61 -5.56
CA PRO A 67 -4.86 12.40 -4.70
C PRO A 67 -5.28 10.93 -4.77
N ASP A 68 -5.19 10.32 -3.61
CA ASP A 68 -5.47 8.95 -3.27
C ASP A 68 -6.92 8.60 -3.69
N ARG A 69 -7.04 7.86 -4.80
CA ARG A 69 -8.29 7.50 -5.46
C ARG A 69 -8.87 6.24 -4.83
N THR A 70 -9.89 6.37 -3.99
CA THR A 70 -10.70 5.22 -3.54
C THR A 70 -12.13 5.26 -4.05
N LEU A 71 -12.54 4.08 -4.48
CA LEU A 71 -13.88 3.59 -4.81
C LEU A 71 -14.95 4.10 -3.81
N ARG A 72 -15.86 4.94 -4.30
CA ARG A 72 -17.18 5.15 -3.68
C ARG A 72 -18.21 4.52 -4.60
N ARG A 73 -18.93 3.51 -4.12
CA ARG A 73 -20.29 3.21 -4.60
C ARG A 73 -21.22 3.44 -3.42
N THR A 74 -21.86 4.60 -3.41
CA THR A 74 -23.09 4.84 -2.64
C THR A 74 -24.24 4.30 -3.46
N SER A 75 -24.98 3.35 -2.89
CA SER A 75 -26.21 2.78 -3.44
C SER A 75 -27.25 3.89 -3.59
N VAL A 76 -27.53 4.31 -4.83
CA VAL A 76 -28.67 5.19 -5.14
C VAL A 76 -29.73 4.36 -5.82
N THR A 77 -30.73 3.96 -5.06
CA THR A 77 -31.98 3.40 -5.57
C THR A 77 -32.83 4.57 -6.07
N GLN A 78 -32.78 4.87 -7.36
CA GLN A 78 -33.70 5.83 -7.99
C GLN A 78 -34.87 5.08 -8.62
N ILE A 79 -36.03 5.18 -7.99
CA ILE A 79 -37.33 4.80 -8.54
C ILE A 79 -37.65 5.81 -9.65
N ARG A 80 -37.66 5.36 -10.90
CA ARG A 80 -38.06 6.17 -12.06
C ARG A 80 -39.49 5.79 -12.47
N GLY A 81 -40.39 6.77 -12.37
CA GLY A 81 -41.78 6.66 -12.77
C GLY A 81 -41.96 6.42 -14.27
N ALA A 82 -43.00 5.66 -14.58
CA ALA A 82 -43.40 5.24 -15.92
C ALA A 82 -43.83 6.44 -16.78
N SER A 83 -43.28 6.52 -17.99
CA SER A 83 -43.79 7.38 -19.05
C SER A 83 -43.85 6.57 -20.35
N ALA A 84 -45.07 6.45 -20.89
CA ALA A 84 -45.42 5.59 -22.03
C ALA A 84 -44.64 5.97 -23.30
N SER A 85 -44.01 4.97 -23.92
CA SER A 85 -43.16 5.15 -25.12
C SER A 85 -43.85 4.60 -26.37
N ARG A 86 -43.90 5.41 -27.43
CA ARG A 86 -44.24 4.99 -28.80
C ARG A 86 -43.20 3.98 -29.36
N PRO A 87 -43.59 3.08 -30.27
CA PRO A 87 -42.67 2.14 -30.91
C PRO A 87 -41.67 2.89 -31.79
N ARG A 88 -40.39 2.83 -31.43
CA ARG A 88 -39.26 3.30 -32.23
C ARG A 88 -38.77 2.16 -33.11
N THR A 89 -38.79 2.36 -34.42
CA THR A 89 -38.11 1.50 -35.40
C THR A 89 -36.61 1.47 -35.07
N PRO A 90 -35.97 0.28 -34.98
CA PRO A 90 -34.55 0.19 -34.65
C PRO A 90 -33.71 0.81 -35.77
N ALA A 91 -32.89 1.80 -35.41
CA ALA A 91 -31.87 2.34 -36.31
C ALA A 91 -30.84 1.23 -36.62
N PRO A 92 -30.30 1.17 -37.85
CA PRO A 92 -29.26 0.22 -38.21
C PRO A 92 -28.04 0.44 -37.30
N ALA A 93 -27.48 -0.66 -36.78
CA ALA A 93 -26.31 -0.62 -35.94
C ALA A 93 -25.13 0.01 -36.70
N PRO A 94 -24.31 0.87 -36.06
CA PRO A 94 -23.11 1.39 -36.70
C PRO A 94 -22.17 0.24 -37.06
N GLU A 95 -21.71 0.20 -38.32
CA GLU A 95 -20.85 -0.87 -38.87
C GLU A 95 -19.49 -1.01 -38.17
N ASN A 96 -19.11 -0.06 -37.31
CA ASN A 96 -17.92 -0.16 -36.47
C ASN A 96 -18.24 0.34 -35.05
N PRO A 97 -18.17 -0.51 -34.02
CA PRO A 97 -18.31 -0.07 -32.64
C PRO A 97 -17.17 0.90 -32.31
N PRO A 98 -17.39 1.91 -31.45
CA PRO A 98 -16.33 2.81 -31.03
C PRO A 98 -15.14 1.99 -30.47
N PRO A 99 -13.89 2.46 -30.63
CA PRO A 99 -12.69 1.72 -30.20
C PRO A 99 -12.73 1.23 -28.75
N ASP A 100 -13.49 1.92 -27.90
CA ASP A 100 -13.70 1.60 -26.49
C ASP A 100 -14.58 0.34 -26.25
N GLU A 101 -15.29 -0.17 -27.26
CA GLU A 101 -16.13 -1.37 -27.16
C GLU A 101 -15.41 -2.67 -27.56
N VAL A 102 -14.37 -2.59 -28.39
CA VAL A 102 -13.66 -3.79 -28.89
C VAL A 102 -12.98 -4.57 -27.76
N TRP A 103 -12.41 -3.88 -26.77
CA TRP A 103 -11.79 -4.57 -25.63
C TRP A 103 -12.83 -5.20 -24.70
N VAL A 104 -14.02 -4.59 -24.56
CA VAL A 104 -15.12 -5.08 -23.73
C VAL A 104 -15.60 -6.43 -24.24
N GLU A 105 -15.86 -6.54 -25.54
CA GLU A 105 -16.32 -7.79 -26.16
C GLU A 105 -15.28 -8.93 -25.96
N ARG A 106 -13.99 -8.62 -26.16
CA ARG A 106 -12.90 -9.58 -25.95
C ARG A 106 -12.76 -9.98 -24.49
N PHE A 107 -12.92 -9.03 -23.58
CA PHE A 107 -12.88 -9.25 -22.14
C PHE A 107 -14.00 -10.22 -21.71
N GLU A 108 -15.24 -9.93 -22.13
CA GLU A 108 -16.41 -10.76 -21.87
C GLU A 108 -16.26 -12.18 -22.43
N ARG A 109 -15.85 -12.29 -23.69
CA ARG A 109 -15.63 -13.58 -24.35
C ARG A 109 -14.58 -14.42 -23.62
N SER A 110 -13.49 -13.80 -23.16
CA SER A 110 -12.43 -14.49 -22.43
C SER A 110 -12.93 -15.00 -21.07
N LEU A 111 -13.71 -14.19 -20.34
CA LEU A 111 -14.32 -14.63 -19.08
C LEU A 111 -15.35 -15.75 -19.29
N ALA A 112 -16.14 -15.70 -20.36
CA ALA A 112 -17.15 -16.72 -20.67
C ALA A 112 -16.54 -18.11 -20.90
N VAL A 113 -15.30 -18.19 -21.41
CA VAL A 113 -14.57 -19.45 -21.59
C VAL A 113 -13.64 -19.80 -20.41
N GLY A 114 -13.70 -19.04 -19.30
CA GLY A 114 -12.89 -19.29 -18.12
C GLY A 114 -11.41 -18.88 -18.25
N ASP A 115 -11.10 -17.92 -19.12
CA ASP A 115 -9.77 -17.37 -19.33
C ASP A 115 -9.61 -15.94 -18.73
N PRO A 116 -9.27 -15.82 -17.44
CA PRO A 116 -9.04 -14.52 -16.81
C PRO A 116 -7.78 -13.83 -17.32
N LEU A 117 -6.79 -14.55 -17.85
CA LEU A 117 -5.56 -13.94 -18.38
C LEU A 117 -5.82 -13.30 -19.74
N GLY A 118 -6.60 -13.96 -20.61
CA GLY A 118 -7.11 -13.37 -21.85
C GLY A 118 -7.95 -12.12 -21.58
N ALA A 119 -8.82 -12.17 -20.56
CA ALA A 119 -9.60 -11.02 -20.14
C ALA A 119 -8.70 -9.87 -19.68
N SER A 120 -7.73 -10.14 -18.81
CA SER A 120 -6.79 -9.13 -18.35
C SER A 120 -5.93 -8.54 -19.47
N ASP A 121 -5.53 -9.34 -20.47
CA ASP A 121 -4.81 -8.83 -21.64
C ASP A 121 -5.69 -7.91 -22.51
N ALA A 122 -6.97 -8.21 -22.67
CA ALA A 122 -7.93 -7.32 -23.32
C ALA A 122 -8.05 -6.00 -22.55
N LEU A 123 -8.20 -6.05 -21.22
CA LEU A 123 -8.24 -4.87 -20.37
C LEU A 123 -6.93 -4.06 -20.46
N ARG A 124 -5.77 -4.71 -20.42
CA ARG A 124 -4.46 -4.05 -20.58
C ARG A 124 -4.35 -3.28 -21.90
N LYS A 125 -4.86 -3.85 -22.99
CA LYS A 125 -4.86 -3.24 -24.32
C LYS A 125 -5.80 -2.04 -24.45
N SER A 126 -6.74 -1.84 -23.52
CA SER A 126 -7.53 -0.60 -23.42
C SER A 126 -6.72 0.60 -22.91
N GLY A 127 -5.53 0.35 -22.35
CA GLY A 127 -4.64 1.35 -21.78
C GLY A 127 -3.49 1.78 -22.69
N ILE A 128 -2.74 2.80 -22.29
CA ILE A 128 -1.53 3.27 -22.99
C ILE A 128 -0.31 2.71 -22.27
N ASN A 129 0.59 2.02 -22.99
CA ASN A 129 1.79 1.41 -22.42
C ASN A 129 1.50 0.47 -21.22
N GLY A 130 0.37 -0.25 -21.26
CA GLY A 130 -0.08 -1.12 -20.18
C GLY A 130 -0.68 -0.40 -18.97
N TRP A 131 -0.77 0.94 -18.99
CA TRP A 131 -1.49 1.71 -17.98
C TRP A 131 -2.97 1.80 -18.32
N VAL A 132 -3.77 1.08 -17.54
CA VAL A 132 -5.23 1.05 -17.67
C VAL A 132 -5.83 2.19 -16.86
N ARG A 133 -6.81 2.88 -17.45
CA ARG A 133 -7.55 3.96 -16.76
C ARG A 133 -8.49 3.36 -15.72
N LYS A 134 -8.76 4.13 -14.66
CA LYS A 134 -9.69 3.71 -13.59
C LYS A 134 -11.06 3.31 -14.16
N ASP A 135 -11.61 4.10 -15.09
CA ASP A 135 -12.94 3.86 -15.65
C ASP A 135 -13.02 2.51 -16.39
N ASN A 136 -11.90 2.04 -16.96
CA ASN A 136 -11.84 0.74 -17.61
C ASN A 136 -11.83 -0.40 -16.58
N PHE A 137 -11.16 -0.22 -15.43
CA PHE A 137 -11.27 -1.17 -14.31
C PHE A 137 -12.68 -1.18 -13.72
N ASP A 138 -13.30 -0.03 -13.53
CA ASP A 138 -14.69 0.07 -13.05
C ASP A 138 -15.63 -0.68 -14.01
N ARG A 139 -15.44 -0.48 -15.33
CA ARG A 139 -16.20 -1.19 -16.36
C ARG A 139 -15.94 -2.70 -16.36
N ALA A 140 -14.69 -3.14 -16.18
CA ALA A 140 -14.36 -4.55 -16.06
C ALA A 140 -15.08 -5.20 -14.85
N VAL A 141 -15.13 -4.51 -13.70
CA VAL A 141 -15.85 -4.99 -12.52
C VAL A 141 -17.34 -5.11 -12.79
N GLU A 142 -17.97 -4.14 -13.45
CA GLU A 142 -19.38 -4.22 -13.84
C GLU A 142 -19.68 -5.45 -14.71
N ILE A 143 -18.78 -5.75 -15.66
CA ILE A 143 -18.90 -6.92 -16.53
C ILE A 143 -18.79 -8.21 -15.70
N ILE A 144 -17.79 -8.31 -14.84
CA ILE A 144 -17.60 -9.49 -13.97
C ILE A 144 -18.82 -9.70 -13.07
N ASP A 145 -19.36 -8.64 -12.49
CA ASP A 145 -20.54 -8.70 -11.63
C ASP A 145 -21.79 -9.10 -12.40
N ARG A 146 -21.94 -8.65 -13.65
CA ARG A 146 -23.03 -9.07 -14.54
C ARG A 146 -22.92 -10.54 -14.95
N ILE A 147 -21.72 -11.05 -15.18
CA ILE A 147 -21.49 -12.49 -15.44
C ILE A 147 -21.84 -13.32 -14.20
N GLY A 148 -21.63 -12.77 -13.00
CA GLY A 148 -21.96 -13.42 -11.74
C GLY A 148 -21.23 -14.76 -11.50
N PRO A 149 -19.91 -14.86 -11.73
CA PRO A 149 -19.20 -16.12 -11.51
C PRO A 149 -19.26 -16.53 -10.04
N ALA A 150 -19.41 -17.83 -9.79
CA ALA A 150 -19.45 -18.40 -8.45
C ALA A 150 -18.18 -18.03 -7.65
N PRO A 151 -18.24 -17.93 -6.30
CA PRO A 151 -17.11 -17.54 -5.47
C PRO A 151 -15.82 -18.34 -5.75
N ILE A 152 -15.93 -19.66 -5.89
CA ILE A 152 -14.79 -20.53 -6.19
C ILE A 152 -14.13 -20.20 -7.53
N VAL A 153 -14.92 -19.80 -8.53
CA VAL A 153 -14.42 -19.41 -9.86
C VAL A 153 -13.69 -18.07 -9.76
N ARG A 154 -14.25 -17.09 -9.04
CA ARG A 154 -13.58 -15.80 -8.78
C ARG A 154 -12.25 -15.98 -8.06
N LEU A 155 -12.19 -16.83 -7.04
CA LEU A 155 -10.95 -17.12 -6.33
C LEU A 155 -9.91 -17.78 -7.24
N ASN A 156 -10.31 -18.79 -8.02
CA ASN A 156 -9.42 -19.43 -8.99
C ASN A 156 -8.88 -18.43 -10.03
N TRP A 157 -9.74 -17.57 -10.55
CA TRP A 157 -9.32 -16.52 -11.48
C TRP A 157 -8.32 -15.56 -10.85
N ALA A 158 -8.60 -15.12 -9.62
CA ALA A 158 -7.73 -14.21 -8.90
C ALA A 158 -6.35 -14.84 -8.59
N GLU A 159 -6.31 -16.12 -8.21
CA GLU A 159 -5.04 -16.84 -7.99
C GLU A 159 -4.18 -16.91 -9.25
N ARG A 160 -4.79 -17.25 -10.40
CA ARG A 160 -4.11 -17.29 -11.71
C ARG A 160 -3.56 -15.92 -12.11
N LEU A 161 -4.33 -14.87 -11.86
CA LEU A 161 -3.93 -13.48 -12.14
C LEU A 161 -2.80 -13.00 -11.22
N ILE A 162 -2.85 -13.31 -9.92
CA ILE A 162 -1.78 -12.96 -8.97
C ILE A 162 -0.46 -13.63 -9.32
N ALA A 163 -0.51 -14.87 -9.82
CA ALA A 163 0.68 -15.61 -10.23
C ALA A 163 1.37 -15.01 -11.47
N HIS A 164 0.68 -14.19 -12.24
CA HIS A 164 1.21 -13.60 -13.45
C HIS A 164 2.01 -12.31 -13.15
N PRO A 165 3.14 -12.03 -13.85
CA PRO A 165 4.02 -10.91 -13.50
C PRO A 165 3.46 -9.51 -13.80
N ARG A 166 2.41 -9.37 -14.60
CA ARG A 166 1.93 -8.04 -15.02
C ARG A 166 1.14 -7.38 -13.90
N ARG A 167 1.38 -6.09 -13.69
CA ARG A 167 0.64 -5.26 -12.76
C ARG A 167 -0.88 -5.31 -12.96
N VAL A 168 -1.36 -5.15 -14.20
CA VAL A 168 -2.81 -5.14 -14.52
C VAL A 168 -3.51 -6.43 -14.05
N ASP A 169 -2.83 -7.57 -14.16
CA ASP A 169 -3.38 -8.86 -13.74
C ASP A 169 -3.58 -8.89 -12.23
N LYS A 170 -2.58 -8.47 -11.47
CA LYS A 170 -2.62 -8.40 -10.00
C LYS A 170 -3.66 -7.38 -9.50
N GLU A 171 -3.79 -6.25 -10.18
CA GLU A 171 -4.81 -5.24 -9.90
C GLU A 171 -6.22 -5.79 -10.14
N LEU A 172 -6.43 -6.44 -11.29
CA LEU A 172 -7.71 -7.09 -11.63
C LEU A 172 -8.05 -8.23 -10.66
N ALA A 173 -7.06 -9.01 -10.22
CA ALA A 173 -7.25 -10.10 -9.27
C ALA A 173 -7.86 -9.62 -7.95
N ALA A 174 -7.34 -8.53 -7.40
CA ALA A 174 -7.86 -7.94 -6.18
C ALA A 174 -9.31 -7.46 -6.36
N LEU A 175 -9.63 -6.87 -7.51
CA LEU A 175 -10.99 -6.41 -7.83
C LEU A 175 -11.98 -7.57 -7.99
N ILE A 176 -11.59 -8.65 -8.68
CA ILE A 176 -12.43 -9.85 -8.85
C ILE A 176 -12.78 -10.49 -7.51
N ALA A 177 -11.79 -10.58 -6.61
CA ALA A 177 -11.94 -11.25 -5.33
C ALA A 177 -12.66 -10.38 -4.28
N ALA A 178 -12.53 -9.06 -4.33
CA ALA A 178 -12.99 -8.18 -3.25
C ALA A 178 -14.48 -8.32 -2.85
N PRO A 179 -15.45 -8.65 -3.73
CA PRO A 179 -16.82 -8.94 -3.31
C PRO A 179 -16.97 -10.16 -2.39
N LEU A 180 -15.94 -10.99 -2.24
CA LEU A 180 -15.98 -12.23 -1.45
C LEU A 180 -15.54 -12.07 0.02
N ILE A 181 -15.21 -10.84 0.47
CA ILE A 181 -14.65 -10.59 1.82
C ILE A 181 -15.48 -11.24 2.93
N GLN A 182 -16.81 -11.11 2.91
CA GLN A 182 -17.68 -11.63 3.98
C GLN A 182 -17.65 -13.15 4.15
N GLY A 183 -17.31 -13.90 3.10
CA GLY A 183 -17.28 -15.38 3.15
C GLY A 183 -15.88 -16.00 3.04
N HIS A 184 -14.89 -15.21 2.60
CA HIS A 184 -13.57 -15.71 2.21
C HIS A 184 -12.45 -14.77 2.70
N SER A 185 -12.64 -14.11 3.84
CA SER A 185 -11.70 -13.13 4.43
C SER A 185 -10.26 -13.68 4.51
N ARG A 186 -10.10 -14.95 4.91
CA ARG A 186 -8.79 -15.62 5.00
C ARG A 186 -8.09 -15.76 3.65
N ASP A 187 -8.82 -16.10 2.59
CA ASP A 187 -8.25 -16.22 1.24
C ASP A 187 -7.79 -14.86 0.74
N LEU A 188 -8.62 -13.84 0.91
CA LEU A 188 -8.31 -12.48 0.51
C LEU A 188 -7.18 -11.88 1.36
N MET A 189 -7.05 -12.28 2.62
CA MET A 189 -5.90 -11.90 3.45
C MET A 189 -4.60 -12.47 2.90
N ARG A 190 -4.60 -13.75 2.50
CA ARG A 190 -3.43 -14.38 1.84
C ARG A 190 -3.09 -13.67 0.52
N MET A 191 -4.10 -13.24 -0.24
CA MET A 191 -3.89 -12.44 -1.44
C MET A 191 -3.28 -11.07 -1.10
N ALA A 192 -3.85 -10.33 -0.15
CA ALA A 192 -3.33 -9.03 0.28
C ALA A 192 -1.88 -9.13 0.76
N TYR A 193 -1.54 -10.20 1.49
CA TYR A 193 -0.16 -10.48 1.92
C TYR A 193 0.80 -10.59 0.74
N ARG A 194 0.45 -11.38 -0.29
CA ARG A 194 1.27 -11.57 -1.49
C ARG A 194 1.43 -10.26 -2.27
N LEU A 195 0.33 -9.53 -2.48
CA LEU A 195 0.32 -8.26 -3.21
C LEU A 195 1.10 -7.16 -2.47
N ALA A 196 1.05 -7.13 -1.14
CA ALA A 196 1.77 -6.14 -0.34
C ALA A 196 3.29 -6.32 -0.47
N ARG A 197 3.76 -7.53 -0.74
CA ARG A 197 5.18 -7.87 -0.91
C ARG A 197 5.66 -7.76 -2.36
N ASP A 198 4.81 -7.29 -3.28
CA ASP A 198 5.17 -7.13 -4.69
C ASP A 198 6.24 -6.06 -4.91
N ASP A 199 7.05 -6.21 -5.96
CA ASP A 199 8.07 -5.21 -6.32
C ASP A 199 7.46 -3.97 -6.98
N ASP A 200 6.31 -4.11 -7.65
CA ASP A 200 5.60 -2.99 -8.24
C ASP A 200 4.85 -2.19 -7.16
N TRP A 201 5.15 -0.89 -7.07
CA TRP A 201 4.52 0.01 -6.08
C TRP A 201 3.00 0.11 -6.25
N GLY A 202 2.49 0.14 -7.48
CA GLY A 202 1.06 0.20 -7.76
C GLY A 202 0.32 -1.05 -7.27
N VAL A 203 0.95 -2.22 -7.39
CA VAL A 203 0.41 -3.47 -6.82
C VAL A 203 0.36 -3.40 -5.29
N ARG A 204 1.37 -2.80 -4.65
CA ARG A 204 1.35 -2.57 -3.19
C ARG A 204 0.24 -1.60 -2.76
N GLU A 205 -0.09 -0.59 -3.56
CA GLU A 205 -1.29 0.25 -3.31
C GLU A 205 -2.57 -0.58 -3.34
N THR A 206 -2.71 -1.46 -4.34
CA THR A 206 -3.86 -2.35 -4.45
C THR A 206 -3.96 -3.28 -3.24
N ALA A 207 -2.84 -3.80 -2.75
CA ALA A 207 -2.80 -4.61 -1.54
C ALA A 207 -3.32 -3.85 -0.32
N ALA A 208 -2.86 -2.61 -0.12
CA ALA A 208 -3.32 -1.77 0.98
C ALA A 208 -4.80 -1.40 0.85
N ALA A 209 -5.29 -1.17 -0.38
CA ALA A 209 -6.71 -0.93 -0.65
C ALA A 209 -7.57 -2.16 -0.31
N LEU A 210 -7.14 -3.35 -0.72
CA LEU A 210 -7.80 -4.61 -0.38
C LEU A 210 -7.79 -4.86 1.13
N LEU A 211 -6.66 -4.65 1.81
CA LEU A 211 -6.55 -4.77 3.26
C LEU A 211 -7.42 -3.73 3.99
N GLY A 212 -7.54 -2.51 3.45
CA GLY A 212 -8.42 -1.49 3.98
C GLY A 212 -9.89 -1.89 3.91
N ARG A 213 -10.31 -2.53 2.81
CA ARG A 213 -11.65 -3.12 2.71
C ARG A 213 -11.85 -4.28 3.66
N LEU A 214 -10.86 -5.17 3.80
CA LEU A 214 -10.88 -6.26 4.77
C LEU A 214 -11.06 -5.75 6.20
N LEU A 215 -10.37 -4.68 6.60
CA LEU A 215 -10.58 -4.03 7.90
C LEU A 215 -12.03 -3.54 8.05
N VAL A 216 -12.60 -2.96 6.99
CA VAL A 216 -13.97 -2.42 7.07
C VAL A 216 -15.03 -3.53 7.12
N GLU A 217 -14.87 -4.55 6.31
CA GLU A 217 -15.90 -5.55 6.03
C GLU A 217 -15.73 -6.81 6.92
N SER A 218 -14.52 -7.15 7.34
CA SER A 218 -14.21 -8.36 8.12
C SER A 218 -13.25 -8.01 9.27
N TRP A 219 -13.68 -7.04 10.09
CA TRP A 219 -12.88 -6.44 11.17
C TRP A 219 -12.29 -7.46 12.14
N GLU A 220 -13.12 -8.38 12.66
CA GLU A 220 -12.74 -9.35 13.71
C GLU A 220 -11.65 -10.32 13.24
N ASP A 221 -11.74 -10.80 11.99
CA ASP A 221 -10.74 -11.68 11.40
C ASP A 221 -9.48 -10.92 10.97
N THR A 222 -9.64 -9.68 10.51
CA THR A 222 -8.56 -8.92 9.86
C THR A 222 -7.64 -8.25 10.87
N LEU A 223 -8.19 -7.69 11.95
CA LEU A 223 -7.43 -6.87 12.88
C LEU A 223 -6.26 -7.63 13.56
N PRO A 224 -6.42 -8.87 14.05
CA PRO A 224 -5.32 -9.62 14.65
C PRO A 224 -4.13 -9.81 13.68
N LEU A 225 -4.42 -10.19 12.43
CA LEU A 225 -3.38 -10.40 11.41
C LEU A 225 -2.72 -9.08 11.01
N ALA A 226 -3.47 -7.99 10.92
CA ALA A 226 -2.89 -6.66 10.67
C ALA A 226 -1.94 -6.22 11.80
N ARG A 227 -2.23 -6.56 13.06
CA ARG A 227 -1.33 -6.30 14.20
C ARG A 227 -0.04 -7.11 14.13
N GLU A 228 -0.11 -8.36 13.68
CA GLU A 228 1.08 -9.16 13.42
C GLU A 228 1.94 -8.54 12.31
N TRP A 229 1.31 -8.10 11.21
CA TRP A 229 2.00 -7.54 10.06
C TRP A 229 2.71 -6.23 10.37
N VAL A 230 2.05 -5.31 11.09
CA VAL A 230 2.64 -4.01 11.46
C VAL A 230 3.78 -4.14 12.48
N SER A 231 3.81 -5.24 13.23
CA SER A 231 4.89 -5.55 14.19
C SER A 231 5.99 -6.42 13.57
N GLY A 232 5.76 -6.94 12.36
CA GLY A 232 6.67 -7.85 11.67
C GLY A 232 7.87 -7.16 11.02
N PRO A 233 8.86 -7.94 10.53
CA PRO A 233 10.11 -7.41 9.99
C PRO A 233 9.97 -6.80 8.58
N ASP A 234 8.94 -7.18 7.80
CA ASP A 234 8.78 -6.72 6.41
C ASP A 234 8.14 -5.32 6.35
N SER A 235 8.93 -4.32 5.99
CA SER A 235 8.50 -2.92 5.88
C SER A 235 7.38 -2.72 4.86
N ARG A 236 7.25 -3.59 3.85
CA ARG A 236 6.17 -3.52 2.87
C ARG A 236 4.81 -3.88 3.50
N LEU A 237 4.80 -4.88 4.39
CA LEU A 237 3.61 -5.27 5.15
C LEU A 237 3.23 -4.20 6.17
N ARG A 238 4.21 -3.68 6.93
CA ARG A 238 3.96 -2.58 7.89
C ARG A 238 3.35 -1.37 7.21
N ARG A 239 3.91 -0.98 6.06
CA ARG A 239 3.39 0.11 5.24
C ARG A 239 1.98 -0.19 4.71
N ALA A 240 1.70 -1.41 4.25
CA ALA A 240 0.38 -1.80 3.79
C ALA A 240 -0.68 -1.65 4.91
N VAL A 241 -0.35 -2.03 6.15
CA VAL A 241 -1.24 -1.85 7.31
C VAL A 241 -1.51 -0.38 7.59
N VAL A 242 -0.48 0.47 7.59
CA VAL A 242 -0.63 1.93 7.81
C VAL A 242 -1.58 2.55 6.78
N VAL A 243 -1.41 2.21 5.50
CA VAL A 243 -2.27 2.73 4.42
C VAL A 243 -3.67 2.11 4.47
N ALA A 244 -3.80 0.83 4.82
CA ALA A 244 -5.09 0.19 5.01
C ALA A 244 -5.89 0.82 6.16
N ALA A 245 -5.23 1.13 7.29
CA ALA A 245 -5.84 1.82 8.42
C ALA A 245 -6.31 3.23 8.03
N LYS A 246 -5.54 3.95 7.20
CA LYS A 246 -6.00 5.20 6.57
C LYS A 246 -7.30 4.99 5.79
N TYR A 247 -7.38 3.96 4.95
CA TYR A 247 -8.60 3.67 4.20
C TYR A 247 -9.78 3.31 5.11
N ALA A 248 -9.57 2.49 6.14
CA ALA A 248 -10.61 2.15 7.11
C ALA A 248 -11.12 3.38 7.88
N ALA A 249 -10.22 4.30 8.27
CA ALA A 249 -10.56 5.54 8.95
C ALA A 249 -11.51 6.45 8.14
N ARG A 250 -11.55 6.33 6.80
CA ARG A 250 -12.48 7.09 5.95
C ARG A 250 -13.94 6.82 6.25
N THR A 251 -14.26 5.67 6.85
CA THR A 251 -15.63 5.33 7.28
C THR A 251 -16.13 6.20 8.42
N ARG A 252 -15.23 6.82 9.20
CA ARG A 252 -15.53 7.71 10.35
C ARG A 252 -16.37 7.06 11.46
N ARG A 253 -16.36 5.73 11.54
CA ARG A 253 -16.92 4.97 12.66
C ARG A 253 -16.12 5.30 13.92
N GLN A 254 -16.74 5.98 14.88
CA GLN A 254 -16.04 6.54 16.05
C GLN A 254 -15.49 5.44 16.96
N GLU A 255 -16.21 4.32 17.06
CA GLU A 255 -15.79 3.12 17.78
C GLU A 255 -14.50 2.49 17.22
N TRP A 256 -14.08 2.87 16.01
CA TRP A 256 -12.84 2.40 15.38
C TRP A 256 -11.64 3.33 15.59
N ALA A 257 -11.85 4.52 16.14
CA ALA A 257 -10.78 5.51 16.32
C ALA A 257 -9.60 4.93 17.12
N GLU A 258 -9.86 4.50 18.36
CA GLU A 258 -8.83 3.94 19.25
C GLU A 258 -8.24 2.63 18.73
N PRO A 259 -9.03 1.64 18.26
CA PRO A 259 -8.46 0.42 17.69
C PRO A 259 -7.56 0.66 16.47
N LEU A 260 -7.93 1.58 15.57
CA LEU A 260 -7.11 1.92 14.40
C LEU A 260 -5.86 2.71 14.78
N LEU A 261 -5.94 3.64 15.74
CA LEU A 261 -4.79 4.36 16.25
C LEU A 261 -3.81 3.39 16.94
N GLY A 262 -4.32 2.46 17.76
CA GLY A 262 -3.52 1.40 18.37
C GLY A 262 -2.95 0.42 17.35
N LEU A 263 -3.62 0.17 16.22
CA LEU A 263 -3.10 -0.66 15.13
C LEU A 263 -1.85 -0.03 14.49
N ILE A 264 -1.82 1.28 14.26
CA ILE A 264 -0.70 1.95 13.58
C ILE A 264 0.39 2.45 14.53
N GLU A 265 0.13 2.44 15.84
CA GLU A 265 1.05 2.90 16.88
C GLU A 265 2.44 2.24 16.82
N PRO A 266 2.60 0.91 16.59
CA PRO A 266 3.92 0.30 16.44
C PRO A 266 4.76 0.92 15.31
N ALA A 267 4.13 1.39 14.24
CA ALA A 267 4.82 2.00 13.10
C ALA A 267 5.37 3.41 13.39
N LEU A 268 5.04 4.03 14.53
CA LEU A 268 5.59 5.33 14.92
C LEU A 268 7.10 5.27 15.17
N ARG A 269 7.61 4.12 15.63
CA ARG A 269 9.04 3.86 15.90
C ARG A 269 9.79 3.31 14.69
N ASP A 270 9.14 3.21 13.53
CA ASP A 270 9.75 2.58 12.37
C ASP A 270 10.95 3.39 11.85
N HIS A 271 12.08 2.72 11.65
CA HIS A 271 13.29 3.34 11.09
C HIS A 271 13.26 3.44 9.56
N GLU A 272 12.37 2.70 8.89
CA GLU A 272 12.22 2.72 7.45
C GLU A 272 11.47 3.96 7.00
N GLU A 273 12.14 4.81 6.22
CA GLU A 273 11.54 6.03 5.68
C GLU A 273 10.27 5.72 4.86
N TYR A 274 10.26 4.56 4.18
CA TYR A 274 9.11 4.07 3.42
C TYR A 274 7.84 3.98 4.27
N VAL A 275 7.95 3.49 5.52
CA VAL A 275 6.81 3.37 6.43
C VAL A 275 6.48 4.74 7.04
N ARG A 276 7.50 5.46 7.55
CA ARG A 276 7.31 6.76 8.20
C ARG A 276 6.60 7.79 7.32
N LYS A 277 6.99 7.90 6.03
CA LYS A 277 6.33 8.81 5.07
C LYS A 277 4.86 8.47 4.83
N ASN A 278 4.47 7.21 4.97
CA ASN A 278 3.08 6.79 4.85
C ASN A 278 2.30 6.93 6.18
N LEU A 279 2.98 7.14 7.31
CA LEU A 279 2.37 7.29 8.63
C LEU A 279 2.12 8.76 8.99
N GLY A 280 3.14 9.50 9.42
CA GLY A 280 3.01 10.86 9.97
C GLY A 280 2.27 11.82 9.03
N PRO A 281 2.86 12.20 7.89
CA PRO A 281 2.21 13.16 6.99
C PRO A 281 1.02 12.57 6.22
N PHE A 282 0.99 11.26 5.98
CA PHE A 282 -0.05 10.65 5.13
C PHE A 282 -1.20 10.05 5.94
N ALA A 283 -1.04 8.93 6.65
CA ALA A 283 -2.16 8.36 7.41
C ALA A 283 -2.67 9.33 8.50
N LEU A 284 -1.79 9.77 9.39
CA LEU A 284 -2.15 10.66 10.50
C LEU A 284 -2.58 12.03 9.99
N GLY A 285 -1.67 12.72 9.28
CA GLY A 285 -1.82 14.12 8.87
C GLY A 285 -2.86 14.38 7.78
N ASP A 286 -3.15 13.41 6.91
CA ASP A 286 -4.20 13.57 5.90
C ASP A 286 -5.56 13.08 6.43
N GLN A 287 -5.62 11.89 7.06
CA GLN A 287 -6.88 11.18 7.25
C GLN A 287 -7.35 11.06 8.70
N PHE A 288 -6.50 10.62 9.63
CA PHE A 288 -6.94 10.40 11.01
C PHE A 288 -7.35 11.72 11.66
N VAL A 289 -6.57 12.79 11.47
CA VAL A 289 -6.93 14.14 11.94
C VAL A 289 -8.27 14.66 11.38
N ARG A 290 -8.71 14.16 10.22
CA ARG A 290 -10.02 14.51 9.64
C ARG A 290 -11.16 13.62 10.13
N SER A 291 -10.87 12.37 10.44
CA SER A 291 -11.88 11.33 10.72
C SER A 291 -12.15 11.22 12.22
N TYR A 292 -11.10 11.41 13.01
CA TYR A 292 -11.06 11.24 14.46
C TYR A 292 -10.23 12.37 15.11
N PRO A 293 -10.60 13.65 14.91
CA PRO A 293 -9.76 14.79 15.31
C PRO A 293 -9.39 14.75 16.81
N ASP A 294 -10.35 14.49 17.69
CA ASP A 294 -10.11 14.57 19.13
C ASP A 294 -9.32 13.36 19.66
N ALA A 295 -9.65 12.14 19.23
CA ALA A 295 -8.88 10.93 19.55
C ALA A 295 -7.44 11.02 19.01
N THR A 296 -7.27 11.51 17.78
CA THR A 296 -5.94 11.71 17.19
C THR A 296 -5.15 12.76 17.97
N LEU A 297 -5.76 13.90 18.33
CA LEU A 297 -5.10 14.92 19.17
C LEU A 297 -4.68 14.37 20.53
N ALA A 298 -5.55 13.61 21.19
CA ALA A 298 -5.23 12.98 22.46
C ALA A 298 -4.00 12.07 22.35
N ARG A 299 -3.96 11.22 21.31
CA ARG A 299 -2.79 10.37 21.03
C ARG A 299 -1.53 11.17 20.70
N LEU A 300 -1.62 12.21 19.87
CA LEU A 300 -0.48 13.06 19.52
C LEU A 300 0.13 13.74 20.77
N ARG A 301 -0.69 14.18 21.73
CA ARG A 301 -0.19 14.76 23.01
C ARG A 301 0.53 13.74 23.90
N THR A 302 0.15 12.47 23.82
CA THR A 302 0.88 11.39 24.47
C THR A 302 2.19 11.12 23.74
N TRP A 303 2.11 10.90 22.42
CA TRP A 303 3.27 10.53 21.59
C TRP A 303 4.33 11.62 21.47
N MET A 304 3.97 12.91 21.59
CA MET A 304 4.98 13.99 21.54
C MET A 304 6.01 13.88 22.67
N LYS A 305 5.65 13.23 23.79
CA LYS A 305 6.52 13.07 24.96
C LYS A 305 7.44 11.84 24.85
N ASP A 306 7.19 10.95 23.88
CA ASP A 306 7.98 9.74 23.66
C ASP A 306 9.45 10.09 23.42
N GLU A 307 10.40 9.29 23.92
CA GLU A 307 11.83 9.60 23.77
C GLU A 307 12.34 9.30 22.36
N ASP A 308 11.67 8.41 21.63
CA ASP A 308 12.06 8.01 20.28
C ASP A 308 11.87 9.18 19.29
N GLU A 309 12.95 9.52 18.57
CA GLU A 309 12.93 10.62 17.60
C GLU A 309 12.01 10.36 16.40
N ASN A 310 11.80 9.10 15.99
CA ASN A 310 10.87 8.75 14.91
C ASN A 310 9.43 9.02 15.33
N VAL A 311 9.09 8.76 16.60
CA VAL A 311 7.75 9.04 17.13
C VAL A 311 7.51 10.55 17.10
N ARG A 312 8.44 11.34 17.67
CA ARG A 312 8.35 12.81 17.65
C ARG A 312 8.35 13.39 16.23
N TRP A 313 9.14 12.81 15.32
CA TRP A 313 9.13 13.19 13.91
C TRP A 313 7.78 12.94 13.26
N ASN A 314 7.15 11.77 13.51
CA ASN A 314 5.82 11.45 12.98
C ASN A 314 4.74 12.39 13.54
N VAL A 315 4.81 12.74 14.83
CA VAL A 315 3.93 13.73 15.46
C VAL A 315 4.09 15.10 14.78
N ALA A 316 5.31 15.59 14.62
CA ALA A 316 5.56 16.86 13.94
C ALA A 316 5.07 16.83 12.48
N MET A 317 5.40 15.78 11.72
CA MET A 317 5.03 15.64 10.31
C MET A 317 3.53 15.43 10.09
N THR A 318 2.78 15.00 11.10
CA THR A 318 1.31 15.03 11.04
C THR A 318 0.80 16.43 10.68
N PHE A 319 1.44 17.48 11.20
CA PHE A 319 1.08 18.87 10.94
C PHE A 319 1.66 19.45 9.64
N SER A 320 2.47 18.70 8.88
CA SER A 320 2.95 19.16 7.56
C SER A 320 1.96 18.89 6.43
N ALA A 321 0.94 18.06 6.66
CA ALA A 321 -0.15 17.81 5.73
C ALA A 321 -1.20 18.94 5.77
N ALA A 322 -2.00 19.10 4.72
CA ALA A 322 -3.01 20.16 4.64
C ALA A 322 -4.04 20.08 5.79
N SER A 323 -4.54 18.89 6.09
CA SER A 323 -5.54 18.68 7.14
C SER A 323 -4.91 18.80 8.53
N GLY A 324 -3.74 18.21 8.74
CA GLY A 324 -2.99 18.35 9.97
C GLY A 324 -2.60 19.79 10.29
N ALA A 325 -2.17 20.58 9.30
CA ALA A 325 -1.82 21.97 9.53
C ALA A 325 -3.00 22.83 10.03
N ARG A 326 -4.25 22.54 9.60
CA ARG A 326 -5.44 23.17 10.19
C ARG A 326 -5.66 22.75 11.63
N LEU A 327 -5.39 21.49 11.95
CA LEU A 327 -5.48 20.97 13.32
C LEU A 327 -4.42 21.61 14.23
N ALA A 328 -3.22 21.91 13.71
CA ALA A 328 -2.15 22.58 14.45
C ALA A 328 -2.59 23.93 15.06
N LEU A 329 -3.51 24.65 14.41
CA LEU A 329 -4.05 25.91 14.93
C LEU A 329 -4.83 25.71 16.25
N ARG A 330 -5.35 24.50 16.50
CA ARG A 330 -6.05 24.14 17.74
C ARG A 330 -5.14 23.49 18.79
N ALA A 331 -3.90 23.18 18.42
CA ALA A 331 -2.94 22.51 19.28
C ALA A 331 -1.51 23.05 19.07
N PRO A 332 -1.29 24.38 19.21
CA PRO A 332 0.04 24.96 19.06
C PRO A 332 1.03 24.40 20.10
N ASP A 333 0.51 24.00 21.26
CA ASP A 333 1.25 23.38 22.37
C ASP A 333 2.13 22.21 21.93
N ILE A 334 1.66 21.40 20.95
CA ILE A 334 2.41 20.24 20.47
C ILE A 334 3.66 20.66 19.68
N LEU A 335 3.52 21.62 18.77
CA LEU A 335 4.66 22.09 17.96
C LEU A 335 5.63 22.93 18.79
N GLU A 336 5.13 23.68 19.77
CA GLU A 336 5.95 24.42 20.74
C GLU A 336 6.78 23.46 21.59
N PHE A 337 6.16 22.40 22.13
CA PHE A 337 6.88 21.35 22.86
C PHE A 337 7.96 20.71 22.00
N LEU A 338 7.61 20.25 20.79
CA LEU A 338 8.56 19.59 19.89
C LEU A 338 9.66 20.52 19.35
N ALA A 339 9.45 21.84 19.34
CA ALA A 339 10.47 22.80 18.97
C ALA A 339 11.63 22.87 19.98
N THR A 340 11.43 22.38 21.20
CA THR A 340 12.50 22.27 22.22
C THR A 340 13.43 21.09 21.98
N ASP A 341 13.08 20.18 21.07
CA ASP A 341 13.92 19.03 20.74
C ASP A 341 15.19 19.49 20.00
N GLU A 342 16.37 19.14 20.52
CA GLU A 342 17.65 19.56 19.95
C GLU A 342 18.04 18.75 18.70
N ARG A 343 17.45 17.57 18.52
CA ARG A 343 17.83 16.63 17.46
C ARG A 343 17.48 17.19 16.08
N PRO A 344 18.44 17.27 15.14
CA PRO A 344 18.20 17.82 13.80
C PRO A 344 17.03 17.16 13.06
N PHE A 345 16.82 15.86 13.26
CA PHE A 345 15.76 15.10 12.62
C PHE A 345 14.36 15.62 13.01
N VAL A 346 14.09 15.79 14.30
CA VAL A 346 12.83 16.34 14.82
C VAL A 346 12.68 17.83 14.47
N ARG A 347 13.75 18.63 14.63
CA ARG A 347 13.74 20.06 14.27
C ARG A 347 13.40 20.30 12.81
N GLY A 348 13.91 19.45 11.91
CA GLY A 348 13.58 19.49 10.49
C GLY A 348 12.08 19.31 10.23
N ALA A 349 11.46 18.34 10.90
CA ALA A 349 10.02 18.09 10.83
C ALA A 349 9.19 19.24 11.40
N VAL A 350 9.54 19.77 12.57
CA VAL A 350 8.86 20.92 13.19
C VAL A 350 8.90 22.13 12.26
N ARG A 351 10.06 22.45 11.67
CA ARG A 351 10.17 23.54 10.69
C ARG A 351 9.30 23.32 9.46
N ALA A 352 9.20 22.08 8.98
CA ALA A 352 8.33 21.74 7.85
C ALA A 352 6.84 21.95 8.19
N ALA A 353 6.41 21.50 9.36
CA ALA A 353 5.07 21.73 9.88
C ALA A 353 4.77 23.23 10.04
N GLN A 354 5.63 24.00 10.71
CA GLN A 354 5.46 25.44 10.90
C GLN A 354 5.41 26.22 9.58
N ARG A 355 6.21 25.83 8.57
CA ARG A 355 6.08 26.42 7.22
C ARG A 355 4.70 26.17 6.66
N ARG A 356 4.19 24.94 6.75
CA ARG A 356 2.86 24.59 6.23
C ARG A 356 1.74 25.37 6.93
N VAL A 357 1.81 25.48 8.26
CA VAL A 357 0.83 26.23 9.06
C VAL A 357 0.82 27.70 8.67
N ARG A 358 1.99 28.34 8.52
CA ARG A 358 2.08 29.73 8.06
C ARG A 358 1.45 29.96 6.68
N THR A 359 1.66 29.05 5.73
CA THR A 359 1.05 29.14 4.39
C THR A 359 -0.47 29.01 4.39
N LEU A 360 -1.10 28.50 5.47
CA LEU A 360 -2.55 28.43 5.58
C LEU A 360 -3.19 29.66 6.24
N VAL A 361 -2.39 30.45 6.96
CA VAL A 361 -2.85 31.65 7.70
C VAL A 361 -2.62 32.93 6.88
N ALA A 362 -1.59 32.93 6.04
CA ALA A 362 -1.37 33.96 5.01
C ALA A 362 -2.33 33.75 3.84
#